data_AF-A0A4U3K576-F1
#
_entry.id   AF-A0A4U3K576-F1
#
_cell.length_a   1.000
_cell.length_b   1.000
_cell.length_c   1.000
_cell.angle_alpha   90.00
_cell.angle_beta   90.00
_cell.angle_gamma   90.00
#
_symmetry.space_group_name_H-M   'P 1'
#
loop_
_entity.id
_entity.type
_entity.pdbx_description
1 polymer ?
#
loop_
_entity_poly.entity_id
_entity_poly.type
_entity_poly.pdbx_seq_one_letter_code
_entity_poly.pdbx_strand_id
1 'polypeptide(L)' 'PEDTYVSLDHTVPQITPLPETDLEKALTRFRDVKKGEFEIGRIIPKDSALWQNPEKARAYMLATYQQLLPLYQLAIAQ' A
#
# COMPACT_ATOMS: atom_id res chain seq x y z
N PRO A 1 -3.55 5.11 7.12
CA PRO A 1 -4.61 6.12 6.91
C PRO A 1 -5.91 5.46 6.48
N GLU A 2 -7.04 6.16 6.49
CA GLU A 2 -8.31 5.58 6.00
C GLU A 2 -8.29 5.31 4.48
N ASP A 3 -7.54 6.10 3.72
CA ASP A 3 -7.31 5.95 2.27
C ASP A 3 -6.20 4.94 1.92
N THR A 4 -5.92 3.98 2.82
CA THR A 4 -4.92 2.92 2.59
C THR A 4 -5.57 1.69 1.96
N TYR A 5 -4.89 1.13 0.97
CA TYR A 5 -5.33 -0.03 0.20
C TYR A 5 -4.26 -1.12 0.21
N VAL A 6 -4.70 -2.36 -0.06
CA VAL A 6 -3.88 -3.55 -0.19
C VAL A 6 -4.11 -4.21 -1.56
N SER A 7 -3.03 -4.67 -2.19
CA SER A 7 -3.07 -5.64 -3.30
C SER A 7 -2.34 -6.92 -2.88
N LEU A 8 -2.90 -8.08 -3.26
CA LEU A 8 -2.32 -9.40 -2.95
C LEU A 8 -1.77 -10.11 -4.19
N ASP A 9 -1.87 -9.46 -5.36
CA ASP A 9 -1.38 -9.93 -6.65
C ASP A 9 -1.23 -8.73 -7.59
N HIS A 10 0.02 -8.34 -7.89
CA HIS A 10 0.32 -7.18 -8.74
C HIS A 10 -0.10 -7.36 -10.21
N THR A 11 -0.48 -8.57 -10.63
CA THR A 11 -0.86 -8.87 -12.01
C THR A 11 -2.34 -8.63 -12.29
N VAL A 12 -3.14 -8.38 -11.24
CA VAL A 12 -4.58 -8.08 -11.35
C VAL A 12 -4.89 -6.68 -10.81
N PRO A 13 -5.90 -5.99 -11.35
CA PRO A 13 -6.24 -4.63 -10.92
C PRO A 13 -6.97 -4.56 -9.57
N GLN A 14 -7.21 -5.71 -8.92
CA GLN A 14 -7.97 -5.78 -7.68
C GLN A 14 -7.16 -5.18 -6.53
N ILE A 15 -7.76 -4.19 -5.87
CA ILE A 15 -7.25 -3.55 -4.66
C ILE A 15 -8.39 -3.47 -3.66
N THR A 16 -8.07 -3.65 -2.38
CA THR A 16 -9.07 -3.67 -1.30
C THR A 16 -8.72 -2.60 -0.28
N PRO A 17 -9.68 -1.80 0.22
CA PRO A 17 -9.43 -0.93 1.36
C PRO A 17 -8.85 -1.73 2.53
N LEU A 18 -7.84 -1.19 3.20
CA LEU A 18 -7.20 -1.86 4.34
C LEU A 18 -8.22 -2.27 5.44
N PRO A 19 -9.21 -1.44 5.80
CA PRO A 19 -10.23 -1.82 6.80
C PRO A 19 -11.12 -3.00 6.38
N GLU A 20 -11.28 -3.21 5.08
CA GLU A 20 -12.11 -4.30 4.51
C GLU A 20 -11.28 -5.55 4.20
N THR A 21 -9.95 -5.48 4.37
CA THR A 21 -9.04 -6.58 4.08
C THR A 21 -8.96 -7.52 5.28
N ASP A 22 -9.16 -8.83 5.04
CA ASP A 22 -8.79 -9.88 6.01
C ASP A 22 -7.26 -9.94 6.12
N LEU A 23 -6.71 -9.10 6.99
CA LEU A 23 -5.28 -8.85 7.08
C LEU A 23 -4.51 -10.08 7.59
N GLU A 24 -5.09 -10.84 8.52
CA GLU A 24 -4.46 -12.05 9.06
C GLU A 24 -4.30 -13.11 7.96
N LYS A 25 -5.35 -13.33 7.16
CA LYS A 25 -5.29 -14.25 6.02
C LYS A 25 -4.32 -13.77 4.96
N ALA A 26 -4.32 -12.47 4.64
CA ALA A 26 -3.40 -11.88 3.68
C ALA A 26 -1.93 -12.07 4.08
N LEU A 27 -1.59 -11.73 5.33
CA LEU A 27 -0.23 -11.86 5.86
C LEU A 27 0.20 -13.33 6.02
N THR A 28 -0.72 -14.22 6.41
CA THR A 28 -0.45 -15.66 6.46
C THR A 28 -0.10 -16.20 5.08
N ARG A 29 -0.84 -15.81 4.04
CA ARG A 29 -0.54 -16.19 2.65
C ARG A 29 0.79 -15.59 2.17
N PHE A 30 1.10 -14.34 2.54
CA PHE A 30 2.38 -13.71 2.22
C PHE A 30 3.56 -14.47 2.84
N ARG A 31 3.42 -14.98 4.07
CA ARG A 31 4.41 -15.81 4.75
C ARG A 31 4.55 -17.21 4.14
N ASP A 32 3.43 -17.89 3.90
CA ASP A 32 3.41 -19.34 3.66
C ASP A 32 3.46 -19.72 2.17
N VAL A 33 3.04 -18.83 1.28
CA VAL A 33 3.00 -19.11 -0.16
C VAL A 33 4.17 -18.44 -0.86
N LYS A 34 4.97 -19.22 -1.61
CA LYS A 34 6.15 -18.71 -2.35
C LYS A 34 5.82 -17.58 -3.34
N LYS A 35 4.64 -17.63 -3.95
CA LYS A 35 4.10 -16.57 -4.82
C LYS A 35 3.16 -15.64 -4.04
N GLY A 36 3.41 -15.48 -2.74
CA GLY A 36 2.74 -14.54 -1.85
C GLY A 36 3.23 -13.15 -2.09
N GLU A 37 2.29 -12.25 -2.33
CA GLU A 37 2.55 -10.84 -2.49
C GLU A 37 1.69 -10.08 -1.48
N PHE A 38 2.22 -8.96 -1.04
CA PHE A 38 1.55 -8.04 -0.13
C PHE A 38 2.02 -6.63 -0.45
N GLU A 39 1.22 -5.92 -1.24
CA GLU A 39 1.44 -4.52 -1.57
C GLU A 39 0.51 -3.67 -0.74
N ILE A 40 1.02 -2.59 -0.15
CA ILE A 40 0.25 -1.67 0.68
C ILE A 40 0.61 -0.24 0.30
N GLY A 41 -0.39 0.62 0.20
CA GLY A 41 -0.17 2.00 -0.18
C GLY A 41 -1.44 2.81 -0.27
N ARG A 42 -1.36 3.92 -0.98
CA ARG A 42 -2.49 4.80 -1.24
C ARG A 42 -2.61 5.07 -2.73
N ILE A 43 -3.82 5.36 -3.18
CA ILE A 43 -4.13 5.57 -4.58
C ILE A 43 -4.29 7.07 -4.82
N ILE A 44 -3.66 7.58 -5.88
CA ILE A 44 -4.00 8.90 -6.43
C ILE A 44 -4.75 8.64 -7.75
N PRO A 45 -6.08 8.88 -7.80
CA PRO A 45 -6.86 8.70 -9.02
C PRO A 45 -6.31 9.55 -10.17
N LYS A 46 -6.44 9.08 -11.42
CA LYS A 46 -5.93 9.78 -12.61
C LYS A 46 -6.50 11.21 -12.76
N ASP A 47 -7.73 11.40 -12.34
CA ASP A 47 -8.49 12.66 -12.38
C ASP A 47 -8.34 13.51 -11.10
N SER A 48 -7.49 13.09 -10.15
CA SER A 48 -7.29 13.81 -8.90
C SER A 48 -6.80 15.24 -9.13
N ALA A 49 -7.41 16.20 -8.42
CA ALA A 49 -6.97 17.58 -8.40
C ALA A 49 -5.54 17.75 -7.85
N LEU A 50 -5.00 16.74 -7.13
CA LEU A 50 -3.61 16.73 -6.67
C LEU A 50 -2.62 16.90 -7.83
N TRP A 51 -2.94 16.38 -9.01
CA TRP A 51 -2.06 16.50 -10.18
C TRP A 51 -1.89 17.94 -10.68
N GLN A 52 -2.82 18.82 -10.34
CA GLN A 52 -2.72 20.25 -10.67
C GLN A 52 -1.75 21.00 -9.74
N ASN A 53 -1.25 20.34 -8.68
CA ASN A 53 -0.30 20.91 -7.74
C ASN A 53 0.82 19.90 -7.43
N PRO A 54 1.91 19.93 -8.21
CA PRO A 54 3.01 18.96 -8.08
C PRO A 54 3.61 18.89 -6.67
N GLU A 55 3.73 20.00 -5.96
CA GLU A 55 4.27 20.04 -4.60
C GLU A 55 3.34 19.34 -3.59
N LYS A 56 2.02 19.53 -3.73
CA LYS A 56 1.04 18.80 -2.90
C LYS A 56 1.04 17.31 -3.21
N ALA A 57 1.12 16.92 -4.49
CA ALA A 57 1.24 15.52 -4.89
C ALA A 57 2.52 14.89 -4.31
N ARG A 58 3.65 15.59 -4.38
CA ARG A 58 4.93 15.16 -3.79
C ARG A 58 4.83 15.01 -2.28
N ALA A 59 4.25 15.98 -1.58
CA ALA A 59 4.05 15.92 -0.14
C ALA A 59 3.17 14.73 0.26
N TYR A 60 2.11 14.45 -0.51
CA TYR A 60 1.26 13.27 -0.32
C TYR A 60 2.05 11.97 -0.50
N MET A 61 2.84 11.85 -1.58
CA MET A 61 3.68 10.66 -1.81
C MET A 61 4.69 10.46 -0.68
N LEU A 62 5.41 11.52 -0.28
CA LEU A 62 6.38 11.47 0.80
C LEU A 62 5.76 11.05 2.14
N ALA A 63 4.61 11.63 2.49
CA ALA A 63 3.89 11.24 3.70
C ALA A 63 3.48 9.75 3.67
N THR A 64 3.14 9.22 2.49
CA THR A 64 2.86 7.78 2.33
C THR A 64 4.09 6.95 2.65
N TYR A 65 5.24 7.29 2.07
CA TYR A 65 6.49 6.56 2.32
C TYR A 65 6.93 6.63 3.78
N GLN A 66 6.82 7.80 4.43
CA GLN A 66 7.16 7.97 5.84
C GLN A 66 6.31 7.07 6.75
N GLN A 67 5.03 6.90 6.42
CA GLN A 67 4.14 6.02 7.19
C GLN A 67 4.41 4.53 6.96
N LEU A 68 4.89 4.16 5.77
CA LEU A 68 5.26 2.78 5.44
C LEU A 68 6.68 2.42 5.89
N LEU A 69 7.52 3.40 6.19
CA LEU A 69 8.91 3.20 6.58
C LEU A 69 9.09 2.23 7.78
N PRO A 70 8.27 2.28 8.85
CA PRO A 70 8.38 1.30 9.93
C PRO A 70 8.18 -0.14 9.47
N LEU A 71 7.28 -0.39 8.50
CA LEU A 71 7.08 -1.72 7.93
C LEU A 71 8.30 -2.19 7.14
N TYR A 72 8.89 -1.29 6.35
CA TYR A 72 10.13 -1.57 5.64
C TYR A 72 11.27 -1.89 6.61
N GLN A 73 11.42 -1.10 7.68
CA GLN A 73 12.42 -1.34 8.72
C GLN A 73 12.24 -2.71 9.38
N LEU A 74 11.00 -3.09 9.73
CA LEU A 74 10.70 -4.43 10.25
C LEU A 74 11.10 -5.54 9.28
N ALA A 75 10.89 -5.35 7.97
CA ALA A 75 11.22 -6.34 6.96
C ALA A 75 12.75 -6.55 6.79
N ILE A 76 13.55 -5.50 7.03
CA ILE A 76 15.01 -5.55 6.88
C ILE A 76 15.77 -5.75 8.20
N ALA A 77 15.10 -5.69 9.35
CA ALA A 77 15.72 -5.80 10.68
C ALA A 77 16.18 -7.22 11.05
N GLN A 78 16.52 -8.05 10.05
CA GLN A 78 17.02 -9.41 10.25
C GLN A 78 18.48 -9.45 10.65
#